data_AF-A0A329XEE6-F1
#
_entry.id   AF-A0A329XEE6-F1
#
_cell.length_a   1.000
_cell.length_b   1.000
_cell.length_c   1.000
_cell.angle_alpha   90.00
_cell.angle_beta   90.00
_cell.angle_gamma   90.00
#
_symmetry.space_group_name_H-M   'P 1'
#
loop_
_entity.id
_entity.type
_entity.pdbx_description
1 polymer ?
#
loop_
_entity_poly.entity_id
_entity_poly.type
_entity_poly.pdbx_seq_one_letter_code
_entity_poly.pdbx_strand_id
1 'polypeptide(L)'
;MLRIDTCARHDLTDARWGLLEPLLLAPPARGRPRVYPLRDMINAARWRTRVVAPWRDMPSRYGPWWRAYALYRGLADRWGVEAH
;
A
#
# COMPACT_ATOMS: atom_id res chain seq x y z
N MET A 1 -24.23 2.52 12.69
CA MET A 1 -23.82 1.10 12.60
C MET A 1 -22.44 1.06 11.96
N LEU A 2 -21.38 1.07 12.78
CA LEU A 2 -20.00 0.98 12.27
C LEU A 2 -19.74 -0.47 11.87
N ARG A 3 -19.81 -0.76 10.57
CA ARG A 3 -19.15 -1.95 10.02
C ARG A 3 -17.67 -1.76 10.31
N ILE A 4 -17.13 -2.57 11.23
CA ILE A 4 -15.69 -2.79 11.22
C ILE A 4 -15.45 -3.54 9.91
N ASP A 5 -15.04 -2.81 8.86
CA ASP A 5 -14.56 -3.43 7.65
C ASP A 5 -13.36 -4.29 8.07
N THR A 6 -13.50 -5.60 8.02
CA THR A 6 -12.52 -6.56 8.56
C THR A 6 -11.15 -6.35 7.92
N CYS A 7 -11.13 -5.82 6.69
CA CYS A 7 -9.94 -5.43 5.95
C CYS A 7 -9.18 -4.24 6.57
N ALA A 8 -9.84 -3.36 7.34
CA ALA A 8 -9.26 -2.18 7.99
C ALA A 8 -8.67 -2.46 9.38
N ARG A 9 -9.02 -3.57 10.04
CA ARG A 9 -8.50 -3.88 11.39
C ARG A 9 -6.97 -3.96 11.47
N HIS A 10 -6.32 -4.13 10.32
CA HIS A 10 -4.89 -4.32 10.21
C HIS A 10 -4.19 -3.20 9.45
N ASP A 11 -4.91 -2.12 9.15
CA ASP A 11 -4.31 -0.92 8.59
C ASP A 11 -3.28 -0.35 9.56
N LEU A 12 -2.29 0.34 9.00
CA LEU A 12 -1.36 1.09 9.82
C LEU A 12 -2.13 2.16 10.58
N THR A 13 -1.90 2.26 11.88
CA THR A 13 -2.32 3.41 12.69
C THR A 13 -1.40 4.60 12.38
N ASP A 14 -1.82 5.81 12.76
CA ASP A 14 -1.02 7.02 12.50
C ASP A 14 0.37 6.94 13.13
N ALA A 15 0.45 6.42 14.36
CA ALA A 15 1.72 6.21 15.05
C ALA A 15 2.64 5.22 14.32
N ARG A 16 2.11 4.09 13.83
CA ARG A 16 2.90 3.11 13.05
C ARG A 16 3.29 3.68 11.70
N TRP A 17 2.40 4.46 11.09
CA TRP A 17 2.67 5.16 9.85
C TRP A 17 3.82 6.16 10.01
N GLY A 18 3.83 6.98 11.07
CA GLY A 18 4.89 7.96 11.31
C GLY A 18 6.29 7.35 11.48
N LEU A 19 6.38 6.12 11.97
CA LEU A 19 7.65 5.37 12.03
C LEU A 19 8.06 4.80 10.67
N LEU A 20 7.08 4.41 9.85
CA LEU A 20 7.31 3.74 8.57
C LEU A 20 7.55 4.72 7.42
N GLU A 21 6.76 5.80 7.36
CA GLU A 21 6.77 6.78 6.27
C GLU A 21 8.17 7.33 5.93
N PRO A 22 9.03 7.69 6.89
CA PRO A 22 10.37 8.20 6.59
C PRO A 22 11.28 7.16 5.91
N LEU A 23 11.00 5.87 6.12
CA LEU A 23 11.74 4.77 5.50
C LEU A 23 11.19 4.42 4.11
N LEU A 24 9.95 4.82 3.83
CA LEU A 24 9.34 4.65 2.53
C LEU A 24 9.79 5.74 1.58
N LEU A 25 9.77 5.41 0.29
CA LEU A 25 10.15 6.29 -0.82
C LEU A 25 9.73 7.74 -0.60
N ALA A 26 10.71 8.65 -0.55
CA ALA A 26 10.44 10.06 -0.79
C ALA A 26 9.63 10.21 -2.10
N PRO A 27 8.70 11.18 -2.18
CA PRO A 27 7.99 11.45 -3.42
C PRO A 27 8.99 11.59 -4.57
N PRO A 28 8.69 11.06 -5.77
CA PRO A 28 9.59 11.20 -6.90
C PRO A 28 9.89 12.70 -7.12
N ALA A 29 11.17 13.06 -7.10
CA ALA A 29 11.63 14.45 -7.25
C ALA A 29 11.28 15.06 -8.61
N ARG A 30 10.92 14.22 -9.59
CA ARG A 30 10.45 14.60 -10.92
C ARG A 30 9.25 13.74 -11.32
N GLY A 31 8.30 14.35 -12.03
CA GLY A 31 7.11 13.69 -12.56
C GLY A 31 5.82 14.10 -11.85
N ARG A 32 4.71 13.43 -12.20
CA ARG A 32 3.39 13.73 -11.64
C ARG A 32 3.34 13.35 -10.16
N PRO A 33 2.88 14.24 -9.26
CA PRO A 33 2.65 13.91 -7.85
C PRO A 33 1.77 12.68 -7.70
N ARG A 34 1.99 11.90 -6.62
CA ARG A 34 1.14 10.76 -6.29
C ARG A 34 -0.28 11.27 -6.02
N VAL A 35 -1.24 10.77 -6.80
CA VAL A 35 -2.66 11.14 -6.68
C VAL A 35 -3.34 10.41 -5.51
N TYR A 36 -2.89 9.20 -5.18
CA TYR A 36 -3.45 8.41 -4.07
C TYR A 36 -2.49 8.38 -2.88
N PRO A 37 -3.01 8.37 -1.64
CA PRO A 37 -2.19 8.36 -0.43
C PRO A 37 -1.24 7.16 -0.39
N LEU A 38 0.03 7.41 -0.07
CA LEU A 38 1.03 6.34 0.00
C LEU A 38 0.65 5.29 1.05
N ARG A 39 0.11 5.73 2.19
CA ARG A 39 -0.37 4.85 3.26
C ARG A 39 -1.40 3.85 2.79
N ASP A 40 -2.34 4.27 1.95
CA ASP A 40 -3.39 3.40 1.44
C ASP A 40 -2.82 2.34 0.50
N MET A 41 -1.87 2.73 -0.37
CA MET A 41 -1.18 1.78 -1.24
C MET A 41 -0.33 0.76 -0.44
N ILE A 42 0.28 1.19 0.67
CA ILE A 42 1.03 0.31 1.56
C ILE A 42 0.08 -0.62 2.33
N ASN A 43 -1.06 -0.11 2.82
CA ASN A 43 -2.08 -0.94 3.44
C ASN A 43 -2.67 -1.96 2.45
N ALA A 44 -2.83 -1.60 1.18
CA ALA A 44 -3.18 -2.50 0.10
C ALA A 44 -2.16 -3.63 -0.08
N ALA A 45 -0.86 -3.30 -0.18
CA ALA A 45 0.19 -4.32 -0.28
C ALA A 45 0.20 -5.24 0.95
N ARG A 46 0.11 -4.68 2.16
CA ARG A 46 0.03 -5.45 3.41
C ARG A 46 -1.22 -6.33 3.46
N TRP A 47 -2.36 -5.85 2.96
CA TRP A 47 -3.58 -6.65 2.87
C TRP A 47 -3.38 -7.83 1.92
N ARG A 48 -2.87 -7.57 0.71
CA ARG A 48 -2.63 -8.61 -0.30
C ARG A 48 -1.71 -9.70 0.23
N THR A 49 -0.58 -9.34 0.86
CA THR A 49 0.37 -10.31 1.41
C THR A 49 -0.24 -11.19 2.50
N ARG A 50 -1.14 -10.64 3.32
CA ARG A 50 -1.77 -11.40 4.42
C ARG A 50 -2.93 -12.27 3.98
N VAL A 51 -3.71 -11.81 3.00
CA VAL A 51 -4.87 -12.54 2.48
C VAL A 51 -4.45 -13.50 1.36
N VAL A 52 -3.27 -13.30 0.76
CA VAL A 52 -2.75 -14.07 -0.38
C VAL A 52 -3.77 -14.06 -1.55
N ALA A 53 -4.36 -12.89 -1.80
CA ALA A 53 -5.35 -12.69 -2.84
C ALA A 53 -4.74 -12.08 -4.11
N PRO A 54 -5.39 -12.24 -5.28
CA PRO A 54 -5.09 -11.45 -6.46
C PRO A 54 -5.20 -9.96 -6.18
N TRP A 55 -4.34 -9.14 -6.81
CA TRP A 55 -4.41 -7.68 -6.69
C TRP A 55 -5.77 -7.11 -7.12
N ARG A 56 -6.48 -7.79 -8.03
CA ARG A 56 -7.80 -7.38 -8.52
C ARG A 56 -8.89 -7.44 -7.45
N ASP A 57 -8.71 -8.25 -6.41
CA ASP A 57 -9.67 -8.42 -5.31
C ASP A 57 -9.39 -7.46 -4.15
N MET A 58 -8.40 -6.58 -4.30
CA MET A 58 -8.04 -5.57 -3.32
C MET A 58 -9.24 -4.66 -3.01
N PRO A 59 -9.50 -4.36 -1.71
CA PRO A 59 -10.54 -3.42 -1.33
C PRO A 59 -10.36 -2.06 -2.00
N SER A 60 -11.43 -1.56 -2.65
CA SER A 60 -11.44 -0.30 -3.38
C SER A 60 -11.09 0.92 -2.52
N ARG A 61 -11.28 0.82 -1.20
CA ARG A 61 -10.93 1.88 -0.24
C ARG A 61 -9.44 2.25 -0.23
N TYR A 62 -8.56 1.37 -0.69
CA TYR A 62 -7.13 1.66 -0.82
C TYR A 62 -6.78 2.37 -2.14
N GLY A 63 -7.76 2.64 -2.99
CA GLY A 63 -7.58 3.16 -4.34
C GLY A 63 -7.48 2.05 -5.40
N PRO A 64 -6.97 2.36 -6.59
CA PRO A 64 -6.91 1.40 -7.68
C PRO A 64 -5.77 0.39 -7.53
N TRP A 65 -6.08 -0.90 -7.73
CA TRP A 65 -5.12 -2.01 -7.57
C TRP A 65 -3.86 -1.87 -8.42
N TRP A 66 -3.95 -1.33 -9.64
CA TRP A 66 -2.82 -1.20 -10.55
C TRP A 66 -1.78 -0.18 -10.05
N ARG A 67 -2.20 0.84 -9.30
CA ARG A 67 -1.28 1.79 -8.64
C ARG A 67 -0.59 1.15 -7.43
N ALA A 68 -1.36 0.43 -6.61
CA ALA A 68 -0.80 -0.28 -5.46
C ALA A 68 0.21 -1.35 -5.90
N TYR A 69 -0.11 -2.09 -6.97
CA TYR A 69 0.81 -3.05 -7.57
C TYR A 69 2.08 -2.39 -8.13
N ALA A 70 1.94 -1.28 -8.87
CA ALA A 70 3.10 -0.56 -9.38
C ALA A 70 4.03 -0.06 -8.26
N LEU A 71 3.47 0.42 -7.14
CA LEU A 71 4.24 0.76 -5.95
C LEU A 71 4.93 -0.47 -5.35
N TYR A 72 4.19 -1.55 -5.15
CA TYR A 72 4.71 -2.79 -4.58
C TYR A 72 5.88 -3.34 -5.39
N ARG A 73 5.75 -3.42 -6.72
CA ARG A 73 6.81 -3.87 -7.61
C ARG A 73 8.04 -2.96 -7.52
N GLY A 74 7.85 -1.64 -7.54
CA GLY A 74 8.99 -0.70 -7.42
C GLY A 74 9.70 -0.76 -6.06
N LEU A 75 8.99 -1.11 -4.99
CA LEU A 75 9.60 -1.39 -3.68
C LEU A 75 10.37 -2.71 -3.68
N ALA A 76 9.81 -3.73 -4.33
CA ALA A 76 10.41 -5.05 -4.45
C ALA A 76 11.74 -5.00 -5.23
N ASP A 77 11.73 -4.35 -6.39
CA ASP A 77 12.92 -4.12 -7.23
C ASP A 77 14.02 -3.38 -6.44
N ARG A 78 13.63 -2.37 -5.65
CA ARG A 78 14.56 -1.59 -4.82
C ARG A 78 15.25 -2.43 -3.75
N TRP A 79 14.51 -3.33 -3.12
CA TRP A 79 15.02 -4.15 -2.02
C TRP A 79 15.57 -5.50 -2.48
N GLY A 80 15.60 -5.75 -3.79
CA GLY A 80 16.08 -7.01 -4.35
C GLY A 80 15.21 -8.20 -3.95
N VAL A 81 13.92 -7.98 -3.71
CA VAL A 81 12.95 -9.04 -3.40
C VAL A 81 12.07 -9.30 -4.62
N GLU A 82 11.83 -10.57 -4.95
CA GLU A 82 10.95 -10.95 -6.06
C GLU A 82 9.49 -10.58 -5.75
N ALA A 83 8.86 -9.81 -6.65
CA ALA A 83 7.45 -9.46 -6.55
C ALA A 83 6.58 -10.59 -7.13
N HIS A 84 6.18 -11.55 -6.28
CA HIS A 84 5.19 -12.58 -6.63
C HIS A 84 3.76 -12.04 -6.56
#